data_AF-A0A2V8CA59-F1
#
_entry.id   AF-A0A2V8CA59-F1
#
_cell.length_a   1.000
_cell.length_b   1.000
_cell.length_c   1.000
_cell.angle_alpha   90.00
_cell.angle_beta   90.00
_cell.angle_gamma   90.00
#
_symmetry.space_group_name_H-M   'P 1'
#
loop_
_entity.id
_entity.type
_entity.pdbx_description
1 polymer ?
#
loop_
_entity_poly.entity_id
_entity_poly.type
_entity_poly.pdbx_seq_one_letter_code
_entity_poly.pdbx_strand_id
1 'polypeptide(L)'
;MPEYQTHVHDVLVIGAGGAGLRAAIEASASGVSVGLVCKSLLGKAHTVMAEGGIAAALANVDDRDSWQVHFADTMRGGQYVNNWRMAELHAKEAPDRVRELEAWGALFDRTADGRILQRNFGGHRYPRLAHVGDRTGLEMIRTLQDH
;
A
#
# COMPACT_ATOMS: atom_id res chain seq x y z
N MET A 1 -20.42 -38.24 -9.72
CA MET A 1 -20.46 -36.84 -9.26
C MET A 1 -19.01 -36.39 -9.10
N PRO A 2 -18.64 -35.14 -9.45
CA PRO A 2 -17.28 -34.69 -9.21
C PRO A 2 -16.97 -34.77 -7.72
N GLU A 3 -15.80 -35.29 -7.37
CA GLU A 3 -15.29 -35.32 -6.01
C GLU A 3 -14.65 -33.95 -5.72
N TYR A 4 -15.15 -33.25 -4.70
CA TYR A 4 -14.65 -31.91 -4.34
C TYR A 4 -13.88 -31.99 -3.02
N GLN A 5 -12.74 -31.31 -2.97
CA GLN A 5 -12.01 -31.08 -1.74
C GLN A 5 -12.56 -29.84 -1.03
N THR A 6 -12.80 -29.94 0.28
CA THR A 6 -13.27 -28.81 1.11
C THR A 6 -12.15 -28.37 2.05
N HIS A 7 -11.88 -27.06 2.10
CA HIS A 7 -10.94 -26.44 3.03
C HIS A 7 -11.72 -25.44 3.90
N VAL A 8 -11.51 -25.48 5.22
CA VAL A 8 -12.20 -24.61 6.19
C VAL A 8 -11.20 -23.60 6.76
N HIS A 9 -11.55 -22.32 6.68
CA HIS A 9 -10.82 -21.20 7.24
C HIS A 9 -11.81 -20.17 7.80
N ASP A 10 -11.40 -19.39 8.78
CA ASP A 10 -12.20 -18.29 9.33
C ASP A 10 -12.33 -17.14 8.32
N VAL A 11 -11.24 -16.87 7.58
CA VAL A 11 -11.18 -15.84 6.53
C VAL A 11 -10.66 -16.45 5.24
N LEU A 12 -11.37 -16.20 4.13
CA LEU A 12 -10.91 -16.52 2.77
C LEU A 12 -10.58 -15.23 2.02
N VAL A 13 -9.33 -15.07 1.61
CA VAL A 13 -8.85 -13.96 0.77
C VAL A 13 -8.66 -14.46 -0.66
N ILE A 14 -9.40 -13.86 -1.60
CA ILE A 14 -9.31 -14.18 -3.03
C ILE A 14 -8.51 -13.08 -3.73
N GLY A 15 -7.26 -13.39 -4.07
CA GLY A 15 -6.31 -12.53 -4.79
C GLY A 15 -5.08 -12.19 -3.94
N ALA A 16 -3.90 -12.59 -4.41
CA ALA A 16 -2.62 -12.33 -3.73
C ALA A 16 -1.86 -11.12 -4.31
N GLY A 17 -2.57 -10.02 -4.54
CA GLY A 17 -1.95 -8.71 -4.80
C GLY A 17 -1.66 -7.96 -3.50
N GLY A 18 -1.16 -6.72 -3.58
CA GLY A 18 -0.77 -5.97 -2.39
C GLY A 18 -1.90 -5.84 -1.34
N ALA A 19 -3.12 -5.58 -1.79
CA ALA A 19 -4.28 -5.48 -0.91
C ALA A 19 -4.62 -6.83 -0.23
N GLY A 20 -4.64 -7.92 -0.99
CA GLY A 20 -4.98 -9.24 -0.46
C GLY A 20 -3.91 -9.80 0.48
N LEU A 21 -2.63 -9.60 0.16
CA LEU A 21 -1.54 -9.96 1.06
C LEU A 21 -1.61 -9.17 2.37
N ARG A 22 -1.78 -7.85 2.32
CA ARG A 22 -1.92 -7.03 3.53
C ARG A 22 -3.13 -7.44 4.38
N ALA A 23 -4.25 -7.78 3.75
CA ALA A 23 -5.44 -8.27 4.45
C ALA A 23 -5.23 -9.65 5.08
N ALA A 24 -4.54 -10.57 4.37
CA ALA A 24 -4.21 -11.89 4.89
C ALA A 24 -3.26 -11.80 6.09
N ILE A 25 -2.24 -10.92 6.02
CA ILE A 25 -1.33 -10.63 7.13
C ILE A 25 -2.11 -10.13 8.35
N GLU A 26 -3.00 -9.14 8.19
CA GLU A 26 -3.78 -8.59 9.32
C GLU A 26 -4.67 -9.63 9.98
N ALA A 27 -5.39 -10.40 9.16
CA ALA A 27 -6.30 -11.42 9.65
C ALA A 27 -5.51 -12.52 10.40
N SER A 28 -4.38 -12.96 9.84
CA SER A 28 -3.50 -13.93 10.49
C SER A 28 -2.94 -13.39 11.82
N ALA A 29 -2.49 -12.13 11.86
CA ALA A 29 -2.00 -11.47 13.06
C ALA A 29 -3.08 -11.32 14.15
N SER A 30 -4.36 -11.28 13.76
CA SER A 30 -5.51 -11.30 14.67
C SER A 30 -5.81 -12.68 15.26
N GLY A 31 -5.04 -13.71 14.89
CA GLY A 31 -5.13 -15.07 15.46
C GLY A 31 -6.16 -15.98 14.79
N VAL A 32 -6.71 -15.60 13.63
CA VAL A 32 -7.68 -16.42 12.89
C VAL A 32 -7.03 -17.15 11.73
N SER A 33 -7.61 -18.29 11.33
CA SER A 33 -7.13 -19.07 10.19
C SER A 33 -7.49 -18.39 8.86
N VAL A 34 -6.49 -18.24 7.98
CA VAL A 34 -6.65 -17.54 6.69
C VAL A 34 -6.34 -18.47 5.53
N GLY A 35 -7.28 -18.60 4.60
CA GLY A 35 -7.04 -19.18 3.28
C GLY A 35 -6.75 -18.08 2.27
N LEU A 36 -5.57 -18.08 1.64
CA LEU A 36 -5.23 -17.15 0.56
C LEU A 36 -5.23 -17.90 -0.78
N VAL A 37 -6.10 -17.49 -1.70
CA VAL A 37 -6.24 -18.11 -3.02
C VAL A 37 -5.85 -17.11 -4.09
N CYS A 38 -5.00 -17.53 -5.04
CA CYS A 38 -4.66 -16.72 -6.19
C CYS A 38 -4.66 -17.56 -7.48
N LYS A 39 -5.02 -16.92 -8.60
CA LYS A 39 -5.18 -17.62 -9.90
C LYS A 39 -3.85 -17.97 -10.58
N SER A 40 -2.73 -17.46 -10.07
CA SER A 40 -1.41 -17.55 -10.70
C SER A 40 -0.34 -17.68 -9.63
N LEU A 41 0.93 -17.61 -10.03
CA LEU A 41 2.06 -17.69 -9.10
C LEU A 41 2.04 -16.52 -8.10
N LEU A 42 2.26 -16.84 -6.83
CA LEU A 42 2.44 -15.85 -5.77
C LEU A 42 3.58 -14.88 -6.16
N GLY A 43 3.34 -13.58 -5.97
CA GLY A 43 4.29 -12.54 -6.38
C GLY A 43 4.18 -12.09 -7.85
N LYS A 44 3.31 -12.70 -8.67
CA LYS A 44 3.03 -12.24 -10.05
C LYS A 44 1.77 -11.38 -10.19
N ALA A 45 1.26 -10.85 -9.09
CA ALA A 45 0.14 -9.91 -9.14
C ALA A 45 0.56 -8.59 -9.80
N HIS A 46 -0.39 -7.91 -10.45
CA HIS A 46 -0.11 -6.66 -11.18
C HIS A 46 0.43 -5.53 -10.29
N THR A 47 0.28 -5.62 -8.97
CA THR A 47 0.95 -4.72 -8.01
C THR A 47 2.46 -4.63 -8.26
N VAL A 48 3.13 -5.70 -8.71
CA VAL A 48 4.57 -5.68 -9.06
C VAL A 48 4.91 -4.65 -10.13
N MET A 49 3.99 -4.38 -11.05
CA MET A 49 4.21 -3.46 -12.17
C MET A 49 4.04 -1.99 -11.77
N ALA A 50 3.73 -1.68 -10.50
CA ALA A 50 3.62 -0.29 -10.06
C ALA A 50 5.02 0.33 -9.91
N GLU A 51 5.34 1.30 -10.76
CA GLU A 51 6.67 1.92 -10.75
C GLU A 51 6.73 3.14 -9.82
N GLY A 52 5.75 4.03 -9.99
CA GLY A 52 5.76 5.40 -9.48
C GLY A 52 6.03 5.51 -7.98
N GLY A 53 5.24 4.85 -7.15
CA GLY A 53 5.42 4.91 -5.70
C GLY A 53 4.09 4.83 -4.93
N ILE A 54 4.17 5.12 -3.65
CA ILE A 54 3.04 5.20 -2.72
C ILE A 54 2.92 6.63 -2.18
N ALA A 55 1.75 7.24 -2.35
CA ALA A 55 1.49 8.60 -1.89
C ALA A 55 1.20 8.59 -0.38
N ALA A 56 2.04 9.26 0.40
CA ALA A 56 1.88 9.40 1.84
C ALA A 56 2.46 10.73 2.31
N ALA A 57 1.68 11.48 3.09
CA ALA A 57 2.07 12.77 3.65
C ALA A 57 3.02 12.60 4.85
N LEU A 58 4.26 12.18 4.57
CA LEU A 58 5.31 11.98 5.58
C LEU A 58 5.99 13.27 6.02
N ALA A 59 5.88 14.34 5.22
CA ALA A 59 6.56 15.63 5.42
C ALA A 59 8.09 15.50 5.58
N ASN A 60 8.72 14.52 4.93
CA ASN A 60 10.17 14.33 5.02
C ASN A 60 10.93 15.31 4.12
N VAL A 61 10.35 15.67 2.98
CA VAL A 61 10.99 16.52 1.95
C VAL A 61 10.40 17.93 1.87
N ASP A 62 9.15 18.09 2.29
CA ASP A 62 8.45 19.38 2.36
C ASP A 62 7.59 19.41 3.63
N ASP A 63 7.89 20.32 4.55
CA ASP A 63 7.25 20.45 5.87
C ASP A 63 5.83 21.03 5.80
N ARG A 64 5.44 21.58 4.64
CA ARG A 64 4.08 22.06 4.37
C ARG A 64 3.13 20.93 3.99
N ASP A 65 3.64 19.73 3.72
CA ASP A 65 2.79 18.59 3.40
C ASP A 65 2.10 18.06 4.65
N SER A 66 0.85 17.66 4.50
CA SER A 66 0.05 17.12 5.59
C SER A 66 -1.07 16.25 5.06
N TRP A 67 -1.67 15.42 5.92
CA TRP A 67 -2.81 14.59 5.52
C TRP A 67 -3.99 15.44 5.04
N GLN A 68 -4.18 16.66 5.56
CA GLN A 68 -5.22 17.58 5.11
C GLN A 68 -4.98 18.04 3.67
N VAL A 69 -3.72 18.31 3.29
CA VAL A 69 -3.38 18.66 1.91
C VAL A 69 -3.55 17.45 1.00
N HIS A 70 -3.12 16.26 1.44
CA HIS A 70 -3.33 15.02 0.70
C HIS A 70 -4.83 14.78 0.46
N PHE A 71 -5.66 14.89 1.49
CA PHE A 71 -7.11 14.79 1.38
C PHE A 71 -7.70 15.80 0.38
N ALA A 72 -7.31 17.07 0.47
CA ALA A 72 -7.80 18.10 -0.43
C ALA A 72 -7.41 17.83 -1.90
N ASP A 73 -6.18 17.37 -2.14
CA ASP A 73 -5.72 16.96 -3.47
C ASP A 73 -6.50 15.75 -3.99
N THR A 74 -6.78 14.74 -3.14
CA THR A 74 -7.59 13.56 -3.50
C THR A 74 -9.02 13.94 -3.86
N MET A 75 -9.68 14.78 -3.05
CA MET A 75 -11.05 15.24 -3.30
C MET A 75 -11.15 16.06 -4.59
N ARG A 76 -10.19 16.98 -4.80
CA ARG A 76 -10.13 17.78 -6.02
C ARG A 76 -9.83 16.92 -7.25
N GLY A 77 -8.88 15.98 -7.14
CA GLY A 77 -8.49 15.08 -8.23
C GLY A 77 -9.61 14.13 -8.65
N GLY A 78 -10.43 13.68 -7.69
CA GLY A 78 -11.64 12.92 -7.97
C GLY A 78 -12.86 13.77 -8.31
N GLN A 79 -12.69 15.06 -8.63
CA GLN A 79 -13.76 15.99 -8.99
C GLN A 79 -14.93 16.01 -7.99
N TYR A 80 -14.63 15.77 -6.70
CA TYR A 80 -15.59 15.70 -5.61
C TYR A 80 -16.68 14.62 -5.73
N VAL A 81 -16.51 13.63 -6.62
CA VAL A 81 -17.40 12.44 -6.65
C VAL A 81 -16.91 11.32 -5.73
N ASN A 82 -15.83 11.55 -4.99
CA ASN A 82 -15.30 10.60 -4.02
C ASN A 82 -16.26 10.39 -2.84
N ASN A 83 -16.22 9.21 -2.24
CA ASN A 83 -16.66 9.08 -0.84
C ASN A 83 -15.64 9.82 0.04
N TRP A 84 -16.02 10.99 0.55
CA TRP A 84 -15.14 11.86 1.32
C TRP A 84 -14.58 11.16 2.56
N ARG A 85 -15.35 10.29 3.21
CA ARG A 85 -14.89 9.60 4.42
C ARG A 85 -13.78 8.60 4.10
N MET A 86 -13.89 7.91 2.97
CA MET A 86 -12.84 6.99 2.51
C MET A 86 -11.58 7.75 2.07
N ALA A 87 -11.74 8.90 1.41
CA ALA A 87 -10.60 9.75 1.05
C ALA A 87 -9.90 10.32 2.29
N GLU A 88 -10.65 10.72 3.32
CA GLU A 88 -10.10 11.21 4.59
C GLU A 88 -9.30 10.10 5.31
N LEU A 89 -9.86 8.91 5.45
CA LEU A 89 -9.18 7.76 6.05
C LEU A 89 -7.90 7.41 5.28
N HIS A 90 -7.99 7.33 3.95
CA HIS A 90 -6.82 7.07 3.10
C HIS A 90 -5.70 8.09 3.33
N ALA A 91 -6.03 9.39 3.33
CA ALA A 91 -5.04 10.44 3.52
C ALA A 91 -4.40 10.43 4.92
N LYS A 92 -5.19 10.15 5.96
CA LYS A 92 -4.73 10.06 7.36
C LYS A 92 -3.84 8.85 7.62
N GLU A 93 -4.21 7.69 7.10
CA GLU A 93 -3.56 6.42 7.43
C GLU A 93 -2.36 6.10 6.52
N ALA A 94 -2.29 6.68 5.31
CA ALA A 94 -1.21 6.43 4.37
C ALA A 94 0.21 6.62 4.95
N PRO A 95 0.52 7.68 5.74
CA PRO A 95 1.81 7.83 6.41
C PRO A 95 2.20 6.62 7.27
N ASP A 96 1.26 6.10 8.06
CA ASP A 96 1.52 4.99 8.97
C ASP A 96 1.66 3.68 8.22
N ARG A 97 0.88 3.48 7.14
CA ARG A 97 1.03 2.31 6.26
C ARG A 97 2.37 2.28 5.52
N VAL A 98 2.93 3.43 5.15
CA VAL A 98 4.28 3.49 4.55
C VAL A 98 5.36 3.17 5.58
N ARG A 99 5.25 3.70 6.81
CA ARG A 99 6.17 3.37 7.91
C ARG A 99 6.08 1.90 8.32
N GLU A 100 4.88 1.31 8.27
CA GLU A 100 4.65 -0.11 8.52
C GLU A 100 5.38 -0.98 7.48
N LEU A 101 5.26 -0.65 6.19
CA LEU A 101 6.01 -1.36 5.14
C LEU A 101 7.53 -1.23 5.34
N GLU A 102 8.02 -0.05 5.71
CA GLU A 102 9.44 0.14 6.04
C GLU A 102 9.86 -0.73 7.24
N ALA A 103 9.05 -0.78 8.30
CA ALA A 103 9.30 -1.63 9.47
C ALA A 103 9.28 -3.13 9.14
N TRP A 104 8.53 -3.53 8.11
CA TRP A 104 8.51 -4.90 7.58
C TRP A 104 9.67 -5.19 6.61
N GLY A 105 10.55 -4.21 6.34
CA GLY A 105 11.76 -4.39 5.55
C GLY A 105 11.70 -3.83 4.13
N ALA A 106 10.70 -3.02 3.79
CA ALA A 106 10.71 -2.28 2.52
C ALA A 106 11.85 -1.25 2.51
N LEU A 107 12.64 -1.26 1.44
CA LEU A 107 13.84 -0.43 1.27
C LEU A 107 13.54 0.80 0.41
N PHE A 108 12.81 1.77 0.97
CA PHE A 108 12.58 3.04 0.29
C PHE A 108 13.87 3.83 0.07
N ASP A 109 13.90 4.59 -1.03
CA ASP A 109 14.99 5.53 -1.32
C ASP A 109 15.09 6.57 -0.21
N ARG A 110 16.31 7.10 0.00
CA ARG A 110 16.62 7.91 1.18
C ARG A 110 16.98 9.34 0.84
N THR A 111 16.56 10.26 1.69
CA THR A 111 17.12 11.60 1.76
C THR A 111 18.54 11.55 2.34
N ALA A 112 19.29 12.65 2.23
CA ALA A 112 20.65 12.73 2.75
C ALA A 112 20.74 12.52 4.28
N ASP A 113 19.66 12.82 5.00
CA ASP A 113 19.51 12.61 6.45
C ASP A 113 18.83 11.27 6.82
N GLY A 114 18.67 10.35 5.86
CA GLY A 114 18.25 8.97 6.11
C GLY A 114 16.74 8.73 6.22
N ARG A 115 15.90 9.75 6.03
CA ARG A 115 14.44 9.62 5.97
C ARG A 115 13.99 9.07 4.62
N ILE A 116 12.75 8.59 4.54
CA ILE A 116 12.13 8.15 3.28
C ILE A 116 12.06 9.34 2.31
N LEU A 117 12.67 9.20 1.13
CA LEU A 117 12.64 10.16 0.05
C LEU A 117 11.25 10.20 -0.61
N GLN A 118 10.77 11.40 -0.87
CA GLN A 118 9.50 11.65 -1.55
C GLN A 118 9.74 12.49 -2.82
N ARG A 119 9.03 12.19 -3.90
CA ARG A 119 9.08 12.95 -5.16
C ARG A 119 7.72 13.56 -5.53
N ASN A 120 7.75 14.52 -6.46
CA ASN A 120 6.56 15.09 -7.06
C ASN A 120 5.82 14.03 -7.89
N PHE A 121 4.49 14.12 -7.90
CA PHE A 121 3.63 13.28 -8.74
C PHE A 121 2.39 14.07 -9.16
N GLY A 122 1.75 13.63 -10.25
CA GLY A 122 0.61 14.33 -10.82
C GLY A 122 -0.52 14.54 -9.81
N GLY A 123 -1.07 15.76 -9.77
CA GLY A 123 -2.21 16.11 -8.91
C GLY A 123 -1.87 16.41 -7.45
N HIS A 124 -0.63 16.19 -7.00
CA HIS A 124 -0.20 16.54 -5.64
C HIS A 124 0.32 17.97 -5.58
N ARG A 125 -0.04 18.70 -4.51
CA ARG A 125 0.48 20.04 -4.24
C ARG A 125 1.93 20.03 -3.76
N TYR A 126 2.34 19.02 -2.99
CA TYR A 126 3.68 18.87 -2.43
C TYR A 126 4.26 17.47 -2.74
N PRO A 127 5.60 17.31 -2.75
CA PRO A 127 6.24 16.00 -2.94
C PRO A 127 5.84 15.04 -1.83
N ARG A 128 5.09 13.99 -2.17
CA ARG A 128 4.62 12.99 -1.19
C ARG A 128 4.70 11.54 -1.62
N LEU A 129 5.28 11.29 -2.79
CA LEU A 129 5.37 9.95 -3.34
C LEU A 129 6.63 9.26 -2.84
N ALA A 130 6.50 8.41 -1.82
CA ALA A 130 7.55 7.51 -1.37
C ALA A 130 7.78 6.42 -2.44
N HIS A 131 9.05 6.11 -2.73
CA HIS A 131 9.40 5.28 -3.88
C HIS A 131 10.70 4.50 -3.68
N VAL A 132 10.89 3.50 -4.54
CA VAL A 132 12.11 2.71 -4.67
C VAL A 132 12.49 2.75 -6.16
N GLY A 133 13.29 3.73 -6.58
CA GLY A 133 13.55 4.00 -7.99
C GLY A 133 12.27 4.06 -8.84
N ASP A 134 12.15 3.10 -9.76
CA ASP A 134 11.02 2.84 -10.65
C ASP A 134 10.36 1.47 -10.39
N ARG A 135 10.55 0.89 -9.20
CA ARG A 135 10.15 -0.49 -8.89
C ARG A 135 9.45 -0.62 -7.54
N THR A 136 8.72 0.40 -7.13
CA THR A 136 8.09 0.46 -5.80
C THR A 136 7.10 -0.68 -5.57
N GLY A 137 6.34 -1.07 -6.59
CA GLY A 137 5.38 -2.17 -6.55
C GLY A 137 6.02 -3.54 -6.36
N LEU A 138 7.17 -3.77 -7.01
CA LEU A 138 7.99 -4.96 -6.81
C LEU A 138 8.48 -5.03 -5.36
N GLU A 139 8.98 -3.92 -4.83
CA GLU A 139 9.43 -3.83 -3.44
C GLU A 139 8.30 -4.12 -2.45
N MET A 140 7.13 -3.52 -2.67
CA MET A 140 5.95 -3.74 -1.83
C MET A 140 5.52 -5.22 -1.83
N ILE A 141 5.49 -5.85 -3.01
CA ILE A 141 5.10 -7.26 -3.10
C ILE A 141 6.14 -8.17 -2.43
N ARG A 142 7.44 -7.94 -2.63
CA ARG A 142 8.49 -8.69 -1.92
C ARG A 142 8.29 -8.60 -0.40
N THR A 143 8.14 -7.37 0.10
CA THR A 143 7.98 -7.10 1.54
C THR A 143 6.74 -7.81 2.11
N LEU A 144 5.62 -7.79 1.39
CA LEU A 144 4.38 -8.44 1.83
C LEU A 144 4.39 -9.97 1.69
N GLN A 145 5.28 -10.53 0.88
CA GLN A 145 5.41 -11.99 0.74
C GLN A 145 6.32 -12.59 1.81
N ASP A 146 7.33 -11.82 2.23
CA ASP A 146 8.36 -12.28 3.17
C ASP A 146 7.98 -12.07 4.64
N HIS A 147 6.94 -11.28 4.92
CA HIS A 147 6.39 -11.05 6.26
C HIS A 147 5.41 -12.16 6.68
#